data_AF-A0A3N2D225-F1
#
_entry.id   AF-A0A3N2D225-F1
#
_cell.length_a   1.000
_cell.length_b   1.000
_cell.length_c   1.000
_cell.angle_alpha   90.00
_cell.angle_beta   90.00
_cell.angle_gamma   90.00
#
_symmetry.space_group_name_H-M   'P 1'
#
loop_
_entity.id
_entity.type
_entity.pdbx_description
1 polymer ?
#
loop_
_entity_poly.entity_id
_entity_poly.type
_entity_poly.pdbx_seq_one_letter_code
_entity_poly.pdbx_strand_id
1 'polypeptide(L)'
;MTASPPDDPTGSGDLPELPGWPDDIVVPDDLSALFADETDGDGGDAARPTGTPDPAPGSATADPVDPAPGSAAAAADGDPADPAADAEPVVRTTAVVLTRVKQAKVLAGLMALAGIDAAVVPSTRGAIAVRYVEQDAADVGPAEALSGIPVEAEALGAALSVATRAETVLLAARVNDVDGEITGQVRARAYRGGQIVQEPPPGLVLAGADAVAERLLIGVVQAPEVAGYISSTDLGSSGSPRPGRSFFGRRRRGEEEA
;
A
#
# COMPACT_ATOMS: atom_id res chain seq x y z
N MET A 1 -51.17 44.70 -20.01
CA MET A 1 -50.32 43.51 -20.24
C MET A 1 -49.21 43.55 -19.20
N THR A 2 -49.41 42.85 -18.09
CA THR A 2 -48.52 42.81 -16.93
C THR A 2 -47.75 41.50 -17.00
N ALA A 3 -46.42 41.57 -17.11
CA ALA A 3 -45.58 40.38 -17.07
C ALA A 3 -45.20 40.08 -15.61
N SER A 4 -45.72 38.96 -15.08
CA SER A 4 -45.28 38.38 -13.81
C SER A 4 -43.90 37.73 -13.99
N PRO A 5 -43.01 37.84 -12.99
CA PRO A 5 -41.78 37.05 -12.95
C PRO A 5 -42.06 35.58 -12.57
N PRO A 6 -41.21 34.62 -13.01
CA PRO A 6 -41.38 33.20 -12.71
C PRO A 6 -41.00 32.83 -11.27
N ASP A 7 -41.72 31.81 -10.78
CA ASP A 7 -41.69 31.25 -9.43
C ASP A 7 -40.32 30.72 -8.99
N ASP A 8 -40.00 31.03 -7.73
CA ASP A 8 -38.88 30.52 -6.95
C ASP A 8 -39.23 29.12 -6.40
N PRO A 9 -38.48 28.05 -6.72
CA PRO A 9 -38.76 26.73 -6.17
C PRO A 9 -38.17 26.61 -4.75
N THR A 10 -38.79 27.28 -3.78
CA THR A 10 -38.70 26.88 -2.38
C THR A 10 -39.57 25.64 -2.15
N GLY A 11 -39.18 24.55 -2.81
CA GLY A 11 -39.70 23.23 -2.53
C GLY A 11 -39.20 22.79 -1.16
N SER A 12 -40.06 22.94 -0.15
CA SER A 12 -39.95 22.28 1.14
C SER A 12 -40.06 20.76 0.93
N GLY A 13 -38.97 20.14 0.49
CA GLY A 13 -38.83 18.70 0.45
C GLY A 13 -38.39 18.21 1.83
N ASP A 14 -39.22 17.35 2.42
CA ASP A 14 -38.95 16.61 3.66
C ASP A 14 -37.50 16.09 3.71
N LEU A 15 -36.69 16.69 4.58
CA LEU A 15 -35.40 16.12 4.96
C LEU A 15 -35.68 14.91 5.86
N PRO A 16 -35.02 13.76 5.65
CA PRO A 16 -35.13 12.64 6.57
C PRO A 16 -34.65 13.07 7.96
N GLU A 17 -35.50 12.87 8.97
CA GLU A 17 -35.16 13.13 10.38
C GLU A 17 -33.88 12.36 10.73
N LEU A 18 -32.81 13.11 11.01
CA LEU A 18 -31.58 12.55 11.56
C LEU A 18 -31.92 11.89 12.90
N PRO A 19 -31.37 10.70 13.21
CA PRO A 19 -31.56 10.09 14.51
C PRO A 19 -31.09 11.05 15.61
N GLY A 20 -31.98 11.29 16.57
CA GLY A 20 -31.77 12.23 17.67
C GLY A 20 -30.43 11.99 18.35
N TRP A 21 -29.65 13.06 18.46
CA TRP A 21 -28.42 13.05 19.24
C TRP A 21 -28.79 12.78 20.70
N PRO A 22 -28.01 11.98 21.44
CA PRO A 22 -28.26 11.80 22.86
C PRO A 22 -28.09 13.14 23.58
N ASP A 23 -29.13 13.56 24.31
CA ASP A 23 -29.20 14.81 25.08
C ASP A 23 -28.18 14.87 26.24
N ASP A 24 -27.41 13.80 26.45
CA ASP A 24 -26.41 13.65 27.52
C ASP A 24 -24.97 13.95 27.05
N ILE A 25 -24.78 14.48 25.84
CA ILE A 25 -23.45 14.99 25.41
C ILE A 25 -23.17 16.30 26.16
N VAL A 26 -22.40 16.20 27.23
CA VAL A 26 -21.77 17.36 27.87
C VAL A 26 -20.67 17.87 26.95
N VAL A 27 -20.98 18.87 26.12
CA VAL A 27 -19.98 19.63 25.36
C VAL A 27 -19.25 20.54 26.34
N PRO A 28 -17.93 20.37 26.55
CA PRO A 28 -17.17 21.29 27.38
C PRO A 28 -17.17 22.69 26.73
N ASP A 29 -17.52 23.73 27.47
CA ASP A 29 -17.66 25.11 26.97
C ASP A 29 -16.37 25.73 26.44
N ASP A 30 -15.22 25.08 26.60
CA ASP A 30 -13.92 25.62 26.22
C ASP A 30 -13.11 24.65 25.34
N LEU A 31 -13.49 24.60 24.05
CA LEU A 31 -12.76 23.85 23.02
C LEU A 31 -11.41 24.51 22.65
N SER A 32 -11.18 25.74 23.12
CA SER A 32 -9.98 26.56 22.88
C SER A 32 -8.74 25.96 23.55
N ALA A 33 -8.91 25.25 24.67
CA ALA A 33 -7.83 24.68 25.46
C ALA A 33 -7.22 23.39 24.86
N LEU A 34 -7.88 22.76 23.89
CA LEU A 34 -7.40 21.54 23.21
C LEU A 34 -6.41 21.83 22.07
N PHE A 35 -6.32 23.09 21.62
CA PHE A 35 -5.47 23.52 20.51
C PHE A 35 -4.40 24.55 20.91
N ALA A 36 -4.28 24.86 22.20
CA ALA A 36 -3.19 25.70 22.72
C ALA A 36 -1.92 24.85 22.84
N ASP A 37 -1.12 24.86 21.78
CA ASP A 37 0.29 24.47 21.79
C ASP A 37 1.06 25.40 22.74
N GLU A 38 1.89 24.81 23.60
CA GLU A 38 2.85 25.49 24.45
C GLU A 38 3.90 26.19 23.56
N THR A 39 3.62 27.42 23.14
CA THR A 39 4.64 28.35 22.67
C THR A 39 4.50 29.69 23.39
N ASP A 40 4.82 29.70 24.68
CA ASP A 40 5.48 30.87 25.28
C ASP A 40 6.90 30.90 24.67
N GLY A 41 7.41 31.91 23.98
CA GLY A 41 7.14 33.34 24.06
C GLY A 41 8.50 34.01 24.25
N ASP A 42 9.12 34.47 23.17
CA ASP A 42 10.04 35.61 23.24
C ASP A 42 9.93 36.44 21.95
N GLY A 43 9.66 37.73 22.14
CA GLY A 43 9.32 38.68 21.10
C GLY A 43 10.54 39.38 20.53
N GLY A 44 10.50 39.66 19.23
CA GLY A 44 11.50 40.48 18.56
C GLY A 44 10.94 41.07 17.27
N ASP A 45 10.68 42.36 17.31
CA ASP A 45 10.06 43.22 16.32
C ASP A 45 10.87 43.35 14.99
N ALA A 46 10.13 43.79 13.96
CA ALA A 46 10.56 44.57 12.80
C ALA A 46 10.93 43.90 11.45
N ALA A 47 10.14 44.34 10.46
CA ALA A 47 10.52 44.72 9.08
C ALA A 47 10.45 43.66 7.96
N ARG A 48 9.33 43.73 7.22
CA ARG A 48 9.29 43.47 5.77
C ARG A 48 10.18 44.47 5.04
N PRO A 49 10.84 44.05 3.95
CA PRO A 49 10.95 44.93 2.80
C PRO A 49 10.40 44.26 1.53
N THR A 50 9.40 44.92 0.96
CA THR A 50 9.04 44.88 -0.45
C THR A 50 10.13 45.56 -1.28
N GLY A 51 10.57 44.96 -2.39
CA GLY A 51 11.48 45.62 -3.31
C GLY A 51 11.77 44.81 -4.58
N THR A 52 10.91 44.99 -5.59
CA THR A 52 11.29 44.85 -7.00
C THR A 52 11.78 46.22 -7.48
N PRO A 53 12.87 46.30 -8.25
CA PRO A 53 12.73 46.84 -9.61
C PRO A 53 13.54 46.08 -10.68
N ASP A 54 13.00 46.19 -11.89
CA ASP A 54 13.35 45.60 -13.20
C ASP A 54 14.50 46.39 -13.93
N PRO A 55 14.76 46.24 -15.25
CA PRO A 55 15.87 45.49 -15.84
C PRO A 55 16.87 46.36 -16.64
N ALA A 56 17.97 45.78 -17.14
CA ALA A 56 18.76 46.34 -18.23
C ALA A 56 19.44 45.25 -19.10
N PRO A 57 19.71 45.53 -20.39
CA PRO A 57 19.68 44.52 -21.45
C PRO A 57 21.08 44.10 -21.95
N GLY A 58 21.17 42.88 -22.47
CA GLY A 58 22.32 42.38 -23.22
C GLY A 58 21.84 41.56 -24.41
N SER A 59 21.86 42.18 -25.59
CA SER A 59 21.46 41.62 -26.88
C SER A 59 22.60 40.85 -27.53
N ALA A 60 22.34 39.63 -28.02
CA ALA A 60 23.02 39.02 -29.16
C ALA A 60 22.16 37.89 -29.77
N THR A 61 21.47 38.24 -30.86
CA THR A 61 20.98 37.41 -31.99
C THR A 61 22.11 36.52 -32.55
N ALA A 62 21.96 35.39 -33.26
CA ALA A 62 20.89 34.77 -34.05
C ALA A 62 21.25 33.27 -34.25
N ASP A 63 20.32 32.32 -34.15
CA ASP A 63 19.62 31.58 -35.23
C ASP A 63 20.13 30.13 -35.47
N PRO A 64 19.27 29.23 -36.00
CA PRO A 64 19.25 27.80 -35.70
C PRO A 64 19.85 26.92 -36.81
N VAL A 65 20.15 25.66 -36.48
CA VAL A 65 20.35 24.60 -37.47
C VAL A 65 19.55 23.37 -37.03
N ASP A 66 18.55 23.01 -37.84
CA ASP A 66 17.79 21.76 -37.80
C ASP A 66 18.15 20.93 -39.07
N PRO A 67 17.61 19.72 -39.29
CA PRO A 67 18.22 18.42 -39.03
C PRO A 67 18.50 17.64 -40.33
N ALA A 68 19.26 16.53 -40.29
CA ALA A 68 19.19 15.51 -41.34
C ALA A 68 19.83 14.15 -40.95
N PRO A 69 19.40 13.03 -41.57
CA PRO A 69 19.39 11.70 -40.99
C PRO A 69 20.33 10.68 -41.67
N GLY A 70 20.52 9.52 -41.02
CA GLY A 70 21.18 8.32 -41.56
C GLY A 70 21.72 7.51 -40.38
N SER A 71 21.57 6.19 -40.25
CA SER A 71 21.38 5.12 -41.22
C SER A 71 20.76 3.92 -40.51
N ALA A 72 20.00 3.13 -41.26
CA ALA A 72 19.34 1.92 -40.81
C ALA A 72 20.29 0.72 -40.58
N ALA A 73 19.83 -0.18 -39.71
CA ALA A 73 19.90 -1.65 -39.74
C ALA A 73 21.25 -2.39 -39.82
N ALA A 74 21.52 -3.19 -38.78
CA ALA A 74 22.14 -4.53 -38.84
C ALA A 74 21.60 -5.32 -37.62
N ALA A 75 20.64 -6.23 -37.77
CA ALA A 75 20.78 -7.62 -38.20
C ALA A 75 21.45 -8.53 -37.14
N ALA A 76 20.58 -9.28 -36.46
CA ALA A 76 20.72 -10.60 -35.83
C ALA A 76 22.12 -11.17 -35.54
N ASP A 77 22.35 -11.44 -34.26
CA ASP A 77 23.01 -12.68 -33.84
C ASP A 77 22.09 -13.35 -32.80
N GLY A 78 21.50 -14.48 -33.21
CA GLY A 78 20.76 -15.38 -32.35
C GLY A 78 21.73 -16.38 -31.74
N ASP A 79 21.93 -16.29 -30.43
CA ASP A 79 22.59 -17.34 -29.65
C ASP A 79 21.55 -18.41 -29.26
N PRO A 80 21.90 -19.71 -29.29
CA PRO A 80 20.93 -20.79 -29.29
C PRO A 80 20.25 -20.97 -27.93
N ALA A 81 18.94 -21.18 -27.99
CA ALA A 81 18.07 -21.43 -26.85
C ALA A 81 18.60 -22.53 -25.93
N ASP A 82 18.83 -22.16 -24.68
CA ASP A 82 19.01 -23.10 -23.57
C ASP A 82 17.67 -23.83 -23.33
N PRO A 83 17.60 -25.17 -23.35
CA PRO A 83 16.35 -25.93 -23.31
C PRO A 83 15.72 -26.02 -21.90
N ALA A 84 15.69 -24.90 -21.17
CA ALA A 84 14.92 -24.71 -19.93
C ALA A 84 13.82 -23.63 -20.07
N ALA A 85 13.53 -23.19 -21.30
CA ALA A 85 12.74 -22.00 -21.61
C ALA A 85 11.26 -22.24 -21.94
N ASP A 86 10.61 -23.21 -21.29
CA ASP A 86 9.15 -23.43 -21.41
C ASP A 86 8.41 -23.31 -20.07
N ALA A 87 9.08 -22.91 -18.99
CA ALA A 87 8.40 -22.51 -17.76
C ALA A 87 7.96 -21.05 -17.89
N GLU A 88 6.66 -20.79 -17.82
CA GLU A 88 6.13 -19.42 -17.79
C GLU A 88 6.77 -18.65 -16.62
N PRO A 89 7.19 -17.38 -16.82
CA PRO A 89 7.91 -16.67 -15.77
C PRO A 89 6.98 -16.39 -14.58
N VAL A 90 7.33 -16.91 -13.41
CA VAL A 90 6.59 -16.69 -12.17
C VAL A 90 6.98 -15.34 -11.57
N VAL A 91 5.98 -14.50 -11.33
CA VAL A 91 6.13 -13.21 -10.65
C VAL A 91 5.92 -13.42 -9.15
N ARG A 92 6.97 -13.20 -8.37
CA ARG A 92 6.90 -13.24 -6.90
C ARG A 92 6.78 -11.83 -6.35
N THR A 93 5.76 -11.60 -5.54
CA THR A 93 5.56 -10.33 -4.83
C THR A 93 5.47 -10.56 -3.34
N THR A 94 6.29 -9.85 -2.57
CA THR A 94 6.17 -9.78 -1.11
C THR A 94 5.36 -8.56 -0.74
N ALA A 95 4.21 -8.77 -0.11
CA ALA A 95 3.34 -7.72 0.42
C ALA A 95 3.55 -7.59 1.93
N VAL A 96 3.95 -6.40 2.38
CA VAL A 96 4.18 -6.04 3.77
C VAL A 96 3.23 -4.91 4.15
N VAL A 97 2.30 -5.14 5.07
CA VAL A 97 1.38 -4.12 5.57
C VAL A 97 1.83 -3.63 6.95
N LEU A 98 2.20 -2.36 7.02
CA LEU A 98 2.55 -1.66 8.23
C LEU A 98 1.27 -1.22 8.96
N THR A 99 1.16 -1.56 10.24
CA THR A 99 -0.01 -1.22 11.07
C THR A 99 0.40 -0.45 12.33
N ARG A 100 -0.57 0.23 12.94
CA ARG A 100 -0.40 0.88 14.26
C ARG A 100 -0.70 -0.05 15.43
N VAL A 101 -1.12 -1.30 15.18
CA VAL A 101 -1.45 -2.27 16.23
C VAL A 101 -0.17 -2.67 16.96
N LYS A 102 -0.09 -2.44 18.27
CA LYS A 102 1.19 -2.61 19.01
C LYS A 102 1.64 -4.05 19.20
N GLN A 103 0.72 -5.01 19.22
CA GLN A 103 1.03 -6.41 19.53
C GLN A 103 0.67 -7.32 18.36
N ALA A 104 1.63 -8.17 17.95
CA ALA A 104 1.43 -9.16 16.88
C ALA A 104 0.24 -10.09 17.16
N LYS A 105 0.08 -10.56 18.40
CA LYS A 105 -1.04 -11.42 18.80
C LYS A 105 -2.40 -10.76 18.62
N VAL A 106 -2.51 -9.46 18.88
CA VAL A 106 -3.75 -8.69 18.69
C VAL A 106 -4.06 -8.55 17.21
N LEU A 107 -3.07 -8.20 16.39
CA LEU A 107 -3.25 -8.11 14.93
C LEU A 107 -3.65 -9.47 14.33
N ALA A 108 -2.96 -10.55 14.70
CA ALA A 108 -3.28 -11.89 14.24
C ALA A 108 -4.69 -12.33 14.65
N GLY A 109 -5.14 -11.96 15.86
CA GLY A 109 -6.52 -12.20 16.31
C GLY A 109 -7.55 -11.44 15.49
N LEU A 110 -7.31 -10.15 15.19
CA LEU A 110 -8.19 -9.35 14.32
C LEU A 110 -8.27 -9.94 12.90
N MET A 111 -7.13 -10.38 12.36
CA MET A 111 -7.08 -11.04 11.05
C MET A 111 -7.85 -12.35 11.03
N ALA A 112 -7.68 -13.19 12.07
CA ALA A 112 -8.43 -14.45 12.20
C ALA A 112 -9.95 -14.21 12.25
N LEU A 113 -10.40 -13.20 13.00
CA LEU A 113 -11.80 -12.79 13.08
C LEU A 113 -12.34 -12.27 11.75
N ALA A 114 -11.52 -11.52 11.00
CA ALA A 114 -11.86 -11.01 9.68
C ALA A 114 -11.72 -12.06 8.56
N GLY A 115 -11.26 -13.28 8.87
CA GLY A 115 -11.02 -14.33 7.87
C GLY A 115 -9.85 -14.02 6.93
N ILE A 116 -8.88 -13.23 7.40
CA ILE A 116 -7.70 -12.84 6.63
C ILE A 116 -6.54 -13.79 6.97
N ASP A 117 -6.08 -14.52 5.97
CA ASP A 117 -4.93 -15.41 6.08
C ASP A 117 -3.65 -14.65 5.70
N ALA A 118 -2.78 -14.40 6.67
CA ALA A 118 -1.44 -13.87 6.45
C ALA A 118 -0.53 -14.08 7.66
N ALA A 119 0.76 -13.95 7.41
CA ALA A 119 1.80 -13.99 8.44
C ALA A 119 1.78 -12.69 9.26
N VAL A 120 1.97 -12.78 10.58
CA VAL A 120 2.08 -11.60 11.45
C VAL A 120 3.39 -11.62 12.22
N VAL A 121 4.08 -10.49 12.19
CA VAL A 121 5.42 -10.33 12.78
C VAL A 121 5.44 -9.09 13.68
N PRO A 122 6.06 -9.16 14.88
CA PRO A 122 6.24 -7.99 15.73
C PRO A 122 7.30 -7.04 15.17
N SER A 123 7.11 -5.74 15.36
CA SER A 123 8.11 -4.70 15.13
C SER A 123 8.01 -3.63 16.23
N THR A 124 9.09 -2.85 16.40
CA THR A 124 9.18 -1.74 17.35
C THR A 124 8.11 -0.66 17.16
N ARG A 125 7.63 -0.43 15.92
CA ARG A 125 6.63 0.62 15.62
C ARG A 125 5.19 0.11 15.63
N GLY A 126 5.00 -1.19 15.48
CA GLY A 126 3.72 -1.88 15.43
C GLY A 126 3.88 -3.29 14.87
N ALA A 127 2.81 -4.06 14.81
CA ALA A 127 2.78 -5.35 14.17
C ALA A 127 2.68 -5.19 12.65
N ILE A 128 3.30 -6.13 11.94
CA ILE A 128 3.38 -6.15 10.48
C ILE A 128 2.64 -7.39 10.00
N ALA A 129 1.79 -7.24 8.99
CA ALA A 129 1.22 -8.38 8.27
C ALA A 129 2.01 -8.61 6.97
N VAL A 130 2.30 -9.87 6.66
CA VAL A 130 3.08 -10.26 5.48
C VAL A 130 2.30 -11.29 4.68
N ARG A 131 2.29 -11.13 3.36
CA ARG A 131 1.74 -12.11 2.42
C ARG A 131 2.65 -12.23 1.22
N TYR A 132 2.87 -13.47 0.80
CA TYR A 132 3.64 -13.78 -0.40
C TYR A 132 2.65 -14.15 -1.49
N VAL A 133 2.72 -13.44 -2.60
CA VAL A 133 1.88 -13.66 -3.77
C VAL A 133 2.78 -14.20 -4.88
N GLU A 134 2.53 -15.43 -5.29
CA GLU A 134 3.16 -16.05 -6.46
C GLU A 134 2.09 -16.18 -7.54
N GLN A 135 2.39 -15.68 -8.73
CA GLN A 135 1.48 -15.70 -9.86
C GLN A 135 2.25 -15.87 -11.16
N ASP A 136 1.65 -16.55 -12.12
CA ASP A 136 2.23 -16.66 -13.46
C ASP A 136 2.17 -15.30 -14.16
N ALA A 137 3.20 -14.93 -14.92
CA ALA A 137 3.24 -13.64 -15.61
C ALA A 137 2.07 -13.45 -16.59
N ALA A 138 1.54 -14.54 -17.14
CA ALA A 138 0.39 -14.52 -18.04
C ALA A 138 -0.91 -14.14 -17.33
N ASP A 139 -1.02 -14.41 -16.02
CA ASP A 139 -2.20 -14.14 -15.21
C ASP A 139 -2.20 -12.72 -14.61
N VAL A 140 -1.12 -11.95 -14.80
CA VAL A 140 -1.03 -10.57 -14.31
C VAL A 140 -2.03 -9.69 -15.06
N GLY A 141 -3.06 -9.22 -14.35
CA GLY A 141 -4.08 -8.33 -14.92
C GLY A 141 -3.52 -6.97 -15.35
N PRO A 142 -4.15 -6.27 -16.31
CA PRO A 142 -3.65 -4.98 -16.81
C PRO A 142 -3.52 -3.89 -15.73
N ALA A 143 -4.49 -3.82 -14.81
CA ALA A 143 -4.48 -2.85 -13.72
C ALA A 143 -3.32 -3.11 -12.74
N GLU A 144 -3.05 -4.38 -12.45
CA GLU A 144 -1.93 -4.80 -11.61
C GLU A 144 -0.58 -4.55 -12.30
N ALA A 145 -0.49 -4.79 -13.62
CA ALA A 145 0.73 -4.50 -14.37
C ALA A 145 1.08 -3.00 -14.30
N LEU A 146 0.07 -2.13 -14.32
CA LEU A 146 0.26 -0.68 -14.20
C LEU A 146 0.55 -0.23 -12.77
N SER A 147 -0.18 -0.75 -11.77
CA SER A 147 0.00 -0.38 -10.36
C SER A 147 1.30 -0.96 -9.79
N GLY A 148 1.72 -2.13 -10.28
CA GLY A 148 2.80 -2.94 -9.72
C GLY A 148 2.42 -3.65 -8.41
N ILE A 149 1.14 -3.63 -8.02
CA ILE A 149 0.64 -4.23 -6.77
C ILE A 149 -0.39 -5.32 -7.13
N PRO A 150 -0.20 -6.57 -6.67
CA PRO A 150 -1.17 -7.63 -6.86
C PRO A 150 -2.51 -7.37 -6.21
N VAL A 151 -3.59 -7.80 -6.87
CA VAL A 151 -4.97 -7.66 -6.36
C VAL A 151 -5.10 -8.30 -4.97
N GLU A 152 -4.45 -9.44 -4.75
CA GLU A 152 -4.42 -10.12 -3.45
C GLU A 152 -3.71 -9.29 -2.36
N ALA A 153 -2.65 -8.56 -2.73
CA ALA A 153 -1.94 -7.66 -1.83
C ALA A 153 -2.76 -6.38 -1.54
N GLU A 154 -3.43 -5.82 -2.55
CA GLU A 154 -4.33 -4.68 -2.39
C GLU A 154 -5.49 -5.03 -1.44
N ALA A 155 -6.09 -6.21 -1.61
CA ALA A 155 -7.16 -6.71 -0.75
C ALA A 155 -6.71 -6.84 0.70
N LEU A 156 -5.46 -7.27 0.96
CA LEU A 156 -4.89 -7.35 2.30
C LEU A 156 -4.81 -5.97 2.96
N GLY A 157 -4.25 -4.97 2.28
CA GLY A 157 -4.15 -3.60 2.80
C GLY A 157 -5.51 -2.97 3.08
N ALA A 158 -6.44 -3.10 2.14
CA ALA A 158 -7.81 -2.62 2.30
C ALA A 158 -8.52 -3.29 3.49
N ALA A 159 -8.50 -4.64 3.56
CA ALA A 159 -9.17 -5.40 4.61
C ALA A 159 -8.58 -5.11 6.00
N LEU A 160 -7.26 -4.96 6.11
CA LEU A 160 -6.62 -4.61 7.38
C LEU A 160 -7.01 -3.21 7.85
N SER A 161 -7.08 -2.22 6.96
CA SER A 161 -7.51 -0.87 7.35
C SER A 161 -8.93 -0.84 7.93
N VAL A 162 -9.82 -1.72 7.45
CA VAL A 162 -11.17 -1.90 7.99
C VAL A 162 -11.11 -2.64 9.34
N ALA A 163 -10.40 -3.76 9.40
CA ALA A 163 -10.31 -4.60 10.59
C ALA A 163 -9.68 -3.87 11.79
N THR A 164 -8.65 -3.05 11.54
CA THR A 164 -7.97 -2.27 12.59
C THR A 164 -8.63 -0.91 12.84
N ARG A 165 -9.59 -0.49 12.01
CA ARG A 165 -10.19 0.85 12.01
C ARG A 165 -9.15 1.98 12.03
N ALA A 166 -8.04 1.75 11.36
CA ALA A 166 -6.89 2.63 11.36
C ALA A 166 -6.28 2.68 9.95
N GLU A 167 -5.49 3.71 9.69
CA GLU A 167 -4.71 3.75 8.46
C GLU A 167 -3.62 2.68 8.48
N THR A 168 -3.47 2.00 7.36
CA THR A 168 -2.43 0.98 7.13
C THR A 168 -1.69 1.30 5.84
N VAL A 169 -0.40 0.97 5.78
CA VAL A 169 0.42 1.21 4.58
C VAL A 169 0.89 -0.13 4.05
N LEU A 170 0.47 -0.47 2.84
CA LEU A 170 0.92 -1.61 2.07
C LEU A 170 2.21 -1.24 1.32
N LEU A 171 3.23 -2.05 1.47
CA LEU A 171 4.42 -2.09 0.63
C LEU A 171 4.38 -3.39 -0.16
N ALA A 172 4.47 -3.31 -1.49
CA ALA A 172 4.57 -4.47 -2.37
C ALA A 172 5.91 -4.43 -3.09
N ALA A 173 6.71 -5.47 -2.95
CA ALA A 173 7.99 -5.59 -3.59
C ALA A 173 8.04 -6.80 -4.52
N ARG A 174 8.44 -6.56 -5.76
CA ARG A 174 8.83 -7.61 -6.71
C ARG A 174 10.33 -7.55 -6.83
N VAL A 175 10.98 -8.58 -6.30
CA VAL A 175 12.43 -8.65 -6.15
C VAL A 175 12.94 -9.84 -6.93
N ASN A 176 13.95 -9.60 -7.75
CA ASN A 176 14.67 -10.59 -8.53
C ASN A 176 16.12 -10.61 -8.05
N ASP A 177 16.68 -11.80 -7.92
CA ASP A 177 18.10 -11.99 -7.72
C ASP A 177 18.71 -12.28 -9.10
N VAL A 178 19.57 -11.39 -9.58
CA VAL A 178 20.29 -11.54 -10.84
C VAL A 178 21.77 -11.39 -10.53
N ASP A 179 22.53 -12.47 -10.71
CA ASP A 179 23.98 -12.51 -10.47
C ASP A 179 24.42 -12.06 -9.05
N GLY A 180 23.56 -12.29 -8.04
CA GLY A 180 23.82 -11.90 -6.66
C GLY A 180 23.52 -10.42 -6.35
N GLU A 181 22.98 -9.68 -7.32
CA GLU A 181 22.41 -8.35 -7.11
C GLU A 181 20.89 -8.45 -6.96
N ILE A 182 20.41 -7.95 -5.82
CA ILE A 182 18.98 -7.86 -5.53
C ILE A 182 18.44 -6.64 -6.27
N THR A 183 17.74 -6.88 -7.38
CA THR A 183 17.07 -5.84 -8.17
C THR A 183 15.57 -5.97 -8.02
N GLY A 184 14.83 -4.86 -8.11
CA GLY A 184 13.40 -4.96 -7.95
C GLY A 184 12.68 -3.63 -7.96
N GLN A 185 11.36 -3.73 -7.91
CA GLN A 185 10.47 -2.59 -7.76
C GLN A 185 9.72 -2.70 -6.44
N VAL A 186 9.63 -1.57 -5.74
CA VAL A 186 8.79 -1.41 -4.56
C VAL A 186 7.72 -0.37 -4.84
N ARG A 187 6.49 -0.68 -4.43
CA ARG A 187 5.34 0.22 -4.49
C ARG A 187 4.75 0.36 -3.09
N ALA A 188 4.19 1.52 -2.78
CA ALA A 188 3.58 1.79 -1.49
C ALA A 188 2.22 2.44 -1.66
N ARG A 189 1.26 2.03 -0.82
CA ARG A 189 -0.10 2.54 -0.86
C ARG A 189 -0.73 2.53 0.53
N ALA A 190 -1.32 3.65 0.92
CA ALA A 190 -2.00 3.82 2.20
C ALA A 190 -3.50 3.60 2.04
N TYR A 191 -4.08 2.87 2.99
CA TYR A 191 -5.50 2.52 3.03
C TYR A 191 -6.14 3.00 4.33
N ARG A 192 -7.38 3.50 4.24
CA ARG A 192 -8.23 3.84 5.38
C ARG A 192 -9.67 3.43 5.08
N GLY A 193 -10.28 2.62 5.94
CA GLY A 193 -11.66 2.17 5.74
C GLY A 193 -11.88 1.41 4.44
N GLY A 194 -10.86 0.69 3.96
CA GLY A 194 -10.89 -0.09 2.71
C GLY A 194 -10.64 0.74 1.45
N GLN A 195 -10.46 2.06 1.56
CA GLN A 195 -10.23 2.96 0.43
C GLN A 195 -8.76 3.41 0.37
N ILE A 196 -8.28 3.66 -0.84
CA ILE A 196 -6.94 4.24 -1.07
C ILE A 196 -6.99 5.72 -0.68
N VAL A 197 -6.10 6.12 0.23
CA VAL A 197 -6.01 7.53 0.66
C VAL A 197 -4.76 8.24 0.15
N GLN A 198 -3.67 7.52 -0.06
CA GLN A 198 -2.40 8.08 -0.51
C GLN A 198 -1.52 7.00 -1.16
N GLU A 199 -0.65 7.42 -2.07
CA GLU A 199 0.46 6.62 -2.61
C GLU A 199 1.80 7.26 -2.25
N PRO A 200 2.28 7.06 -1.00
CA PRO A 200 3.51 7.70 -0.56
C PRO A 200 4.74 7.12 -1.29
N PRO A 201 5.83 7.90 -1.44
CA PRO A 201 7.09 7.35 -1.95
C PRO A 201 7.60 6.19 -1.08
N PRO A 202 7.90 5.00 -1.64
CA PRO A 202 8.30 3.83 -0.85
C PRO A 202 9.53 4.06 0.01
N GLY A 203 10.53 4.81 -0.50
CA GLY A 203 11.73 5.15 0.27
C GLY A 203 11.44 5.98 1.51
N LEU A 204 10.44 6.86 1.48
CA LEU A 204 10.01 7.64 2.66
C LEU A 204 9.29 6.75 3.68
N VAL A 205 8.46 5.82 3.22
CA VAL A 205 7.80 4.84 4.11
C VAL A 205 8.84 3.96 4.79
N LEU A 206 9.82 3.45 4.04
CA LEU A 206 10.88 2.58 4.55
C LEU A 206 11.82 3.31 5.50
N ALA A 207 12.16 4.57 5.26
CA ALA A 207 12.95 5.39 6.20
C ALA A 207 12.28 5.50 7.59
N GLY A 208 10.95 5.46 7.63
CA GLY A 208 10.16 5.43 8.86
C GLY A 208 9.82 4.02 9.35
N ALA A 209 10.12 2.97 8.60
CA ALA A 209 9.82 1.59 8.96
C ALA A 209 10.93 1.00 9.85
N ASP A 210 10.65 -0.17 10.40
CA ASP A 210 11.63 -0.94 11.17
C ASP A 210 12.44 -1.84 10.24
N ALA A 211 13.67 -2.19 10.63
CA ALA A 211 14.57 -3.01 9.81
C ALA A 211 13.97 -4.38 9.47
N VAL A 212 13.11 -4.92 10.34
CA VAL A 212 12.37 -6.16 10.07
C VAL A 212 11.46 -6.03 8.84
N ALA A 213 10.79 -4.89 8.65
CA ALA A 213 9.91 -4.67 7.50
C ALA A 213 10.70 -4.69 6.17
N GLU A 214 11.85 -4.02 6.15
CA GLU A 214 12.73 -3.96 4.98
C GLU A 214 13.30 -5.35 4.63
N ARG A 215 13.81 -6.07 5.63
CA ARG A 215 14.37 -7.42 5.44
C ARG A 215 13.34 -8.42 4.94
N LEU A 216 12.10 -8.34 5.44
CA LEU A 216 10.98 -9.14 4.96
C LEU A 216 10.63 -8.78 3.51
N LEU A 217 10.50 -7.47 3.22
CA LEU A 217 10.10 -6.95 1.92
C LEU A 217 11.10 -7.34 0.81
N ILE A 218 12.39 -7.28 1.10
CA ILE A 218 13.47 -7.64 0.18
C ILE A 218 13.66 -9.18 0.09
N GLY A 219 13.09 -9.95 1.01
CA GLY A 219 13.19 -11.41 1.01
C GLY A 219 14.47 -11.95 1.66
N VAL A 220 15.25 -11.10 2.34
CA VAL A 220 16.45 -11.52 3.12
C VAL A 220 16.05 -12.39 4.32
N VAL A 221 14.83 -12.20 4.83
CA VAL A 221 14.26 -12.98 5.93
C VAL A 221 12.83 -13.36 5.57
N GLN A 222 12.43 -14.59 5.89
CA GLN A 222 11.04 -15.01 5.76
C GLN A 222 10.27 -14.79 7.07
N ALA A 223 8.96 -14.53 6.99
CA ALA A 223 8.16 -14.25 8.18
C ALA A 223 8.28 -15.32 9.29
N PRO A 224 8.31 -16.64 9.00
CA PRO A 224 8.49 -17.68 10.01
C PRO A 224 9.83 -17.64 10.74
N GLU A 225 10.85 -16.99 10.18
CA GLU A 225 12.19 -16.89 10.76
C GLU A 225 12.29 -15.74 11.78
N VAL A 226 11.29 -14.85 11.81
CA VAL A 226 11.29 -13.73 12.75
C VAL A 226 10.77 -14.17 14.12
N ALA A 227 11.52 -13.83 15.16
CA ALA A 227 11.13 -14.12 16.55
C ALA A 227 9.75 -13.50 16.88
N GLY A 228 8.83 -14.31 17.39
CA GLY A 228 7.47 -13.88 17.73
C GLY A 228 6.50 -13.87 16.54
N TYR A 229 6.86 -14.49 15.42
CA TYR A 229 5.96 -14.80 14.31
C TYR A 229 4.68 -15.54 14.78
N ILE A 230 3.54 -15.16 14.20
CA ILE A 230 2.25 -15.79 14.41
C ILE A 230 1.56 -15.93 13.05
N SER A 231 1.06 -17.13 12.73
CA SER A 231 0.12 -17.29 11.61
C SER A 231 -1.30 -16.96 12.07
N SER A 232 -2.03 -16.13 11.32
CA SER A 232 -3.44 -15.85 11.65
C SER A 232 -4.32 -17.09 11.56
N THR A 233 -3.95 -18.08 10.72
CA THR A 233 -4.67 -19.34 10.55
C THR A 233 -4.63 -20.22 11.80
N ASP A 234 -3.53 -20.20 12.56
CA ASP A 234 -3.37 -21.01 13.77
C ASP A 234 -4.33 -20.56 14.88
N LEU A 235 -4.66 -19.26 14.92
CA LEU A 235 -5.62 -18.69 15.86
C LEU A 235 -7.07 -18.98 15.43
N GLY A 236 -7.35 -18.97 14.13
CA GLY A 236 -8.68 -19.26 13.58
C GLY A 236 -9.10 -20.72 13.74
N SER A 237 -8.14 -21.66 13.85
CA SER A 237 -8.41 -23.10 13.99
C SER A 237 -8.72 -23.54 15.43
N SER A 238 -8.44 -22.73 16.44
CA SER A 238 -8.59 -23.12 17.86
C SER A 238 -10.03 -23.08 18.36
N GLY A 239 -11.01 -22.61 17.58
CA GLY A 239 -12.35 -22.30 18.08
C GLY A 239 -13.55 -22.77 17.25
N SER A 240 -13.37 -23.32 16.04
CA SER A 240 -14.50 -23.85 15.27
C SER A 240 -14.05 -24.78 14.14
N PRO A 241 -14.64 -25.97 13.97
CA PRO A 241 -14.37 -26.78 12.80
C PRO A 241 -14.97 -26.10 11.58
N ARG A 242 -14.14 -25.46 10.75
CA ARG A 242 -14.53 -25.06 9.39
C ARG A 242 -14.70 -26.35 8.57
N PRO A 243 -15.90 -26.66 8.04
CA PRO A 243 -16.05 -27.81 7.15
C PRO A 243 -15.40 -27.48 5.80
N GLY A 244 -14.41 -28.27 5.41
CA GLY A 244 -14.01 -28.43 4.01
C GLY A 244 -12.87 -27.55 3.52
N ARG A 245 -11.63 -27.92 3.87
CA ARG A 245 -10.49 -27.79 2.94
C ARG A 245 -9.33 -28.72 3.31
N SER A 246 -9.57 -30.03 3.29
CA SER A 246 -8.49 -31.02 3.25
C SER A 246 -7.96 -31.12 1.82
N PHE A 247 -6.98 -30.30 1.48
CA PHE A 247 -6.16 -30.49 0.28
C PHE A 247 -4.74 -30.88 0.72
N PHE A 248 -4.57 -32.13 1.13
CA PHE A 248 -3.25 -32.77 1.20
C PHE A 248 -3.39 -34.28 1.02
N GLY A 249 -2.74 -34.82 -0.02
CA GLY A 249 -2.21 -36.19 0.02
C GLY A 249 -2.99 -37.29 -0.67
N ARG A 250 -3.08 -37.29 -2.01
CA ARG A 250 -3.04 -38.57 -2.75
C ARG A 250 -1.57 -38.92 -3.02
N ARG A 251 -0.93 -39.62 -2.09
CA ARG A 251 0.22 -40.48 -2.43
C ARG A 251 -0.35 -41.72 -3.10
N ARG A 252 -0.19 -41.86 -4.43
CA ARG A 252 -0.17 -43.19 -5.03
C ARG A 252 1.14 -43.84 -4.62
N ARG A 253 1.03 -44.73 -3.64
CA ARG A 253 2.05 -45.72 -3.29
C ARG A 253 2.23 -46.62 -4.52
N GLY A 254 3.45 -46.69 -5.03
CA GLY A 254 3.83 -47.67 -6.03
C GLY A 254 3.69 -49.07 -5.45
N GLU A 255 3.07 -49.96 -6.22
CA GLU A 255 3.11 -51.40 -6.02
C GLU A 255 4.13 -51.94 -7.02
N GLU A 256 5.32 -52.25 -6.49
CA GLU A 256 6.13 -53.37 -6.98
C GLU A 256 5.44 -54.66 -6.53
N GLU A 257 4.96 -55.47 -7.46
CA GLU A 257 5.04 -56.95 -7.44
C GLU A 257 4.26 -57.53 -8.64
N ALA A 258 5.00 -57.95 -9.67
CA ALA A 258 4.79 -59.18 -10.47
C ALA A 258 5.76 -59.20 -11.66
#